data_AF-E6QSM9-F1
#
_entry.id   AF-E6QSM9-F1
#
_cell.length_a   1.000
_cell.length_b   1.000
_cell.length_c   1.000
_cell.angle_alpha   90.00
_cell.angle_beta   90.00
_cell.angle_gamma   90.00
#
_symmetry.space_group_name_H-M   'P 1'
#
loop_
_entity.id
_entity.type
_entity.pdbx_description
1 polymer ?
#
loop_
_entity_poly.entity_id
_entity_poly.type
_entity_poly.pdbx_seq_one_letter_code
_entity_poly.pdbx_strand_id
1 'polypeptide(L)' 'MITSTLVYLLAMTSLFIAFLVLGIFWAIKSGQFEDLEGPAQRILMDEDDPLLPGNQVVIDVTTLDDTPVSKSH' A
#
# COMPACT_ATOMS: atom_id res chain seq x y z
N MET A 1 -16.20 -47.42 -0.27
CA MET A 1 -15.69 -46.50 0.77
C MET A 1 -14.84 -45.37 0.18
N ILE A 2 -13.79 -45.67 -0.60
CA ILE A 2 -12.85 -44.62 -1.10
C ILE A 2 -13.36 -43.90 -2.36
N THR A 3 -14.03 -44.59 -3.28
CA THR A 3 -14.50 -44.02 -4.56
C THR A 3 -15.44 -42.84 -4.38
N SER A 4 -16.38 -42.92 -3.44
CA SER A 4 -17.32 -41.83 -3.13
C SER A 4 -16.59 -40.59 -2.59
N THR A 5 -15.57 -40.78 -1.74
CA THR A 5 -14.72 -39.69 -1.23
C THR A 5 -13.93 -39.02 -2.35
N LEU A 6 -13.37 -39.79 -3.29
CA LEU A 6 -12.64 -39.25 -4.44
C LEU A 6 -13.54 -38.39 -5.32
N VAL A 7 -14.76 -38.85 -5.62
CA VAL A 7 -15.73 -38.10 -6.42
C VAL A 7 -16.12 -36.79 -5.72
N TYR A 8 -16.34 -36.83 -4.40
CA TYR A 8 -16.62 -35.63 -3.61
C TYR A 8 -15.47 -34.62 -3.66
N LEU A 9 -14.23 -35.06 -3.45
CA LEU A 9 -13.06 -34.19 -3.49
C LEU A 9 -12.82 -33.59 -4.88
N LEU A 10 -13.02 -34.37 -5.94
CA LEU A 10 -12.92 -33.88 -7.32
C LEU A 10 -13.99 -32.84 -7.63
N ALA A 11 -15.23 -33.08 -7.23
CA ALA A 11 -16.33 -32.12 -7.44
C ALA A 11 -16.07 -30.80 -6.71
N MET A 12 -15.64 -30.87 -5.44
CA MET A 12 -15.35 -29.69 -4.62
C MET A 12 -14.17 -28.89 -5.19
N THR A 13 -13.07 -29.57 -5.56
CA THR A 13 -11.90 -28.94 -6.18
C THR A 13 -12.24 -28.33 -7.54
N SER A 14 -13.02 -29.01 -8.37
CA SER A 14 -13.44 -28.50 -9.68
C SER A 14 -14.26 -27.22 -9.54
N LEU A 15 -15.14 -27.14 -8.54
CA LEU A 15 -15.92 -25.95 -8.26
C LEU A 15 -15.00 -24.79 -7.83
N PHE A 16 -14.02 -25.06 -6.97
CA PHE A 16 -13.05 -24.06 -6.54
C PHE A 16 -12.22 -23.50 -7.71
N ILE A 17 -11.74 -24.37 -8.60
CA ILE A 17 -11.00 -23.97 -9.80
C ILE A 17 -11.90 -23.12 -10.72
N ALA A 18 -13.17 -23.49 -10.89
CA ALA A 18 -14.10 -22.72 -11.70
C ALA A 18 -14.30 -21.29 -11.16
N PHE A 19 -14.44 -21.14 -9.83
CA PHE A 19 -14.50 -19.82 -9.18
C PHE A 19 -13.22 -19.01 -9.36
N LEU A 20 -12.05 -19.65 -9.25
CA LEU A 20 -10.75 -19.00 -9.49
C LEU A 20 -10.65 -18.44 -10.90
N VAL A 21 -10.96 -19.27 -11.91
CA VAL A 21 -10.92 -18.85 -13.32
C VAL A 21 -11.89 -17.70 -13.57
N LEU A 22 -13.11 -17.78 -13.03
CA LEU A 22 -14.10 -16.72 -13.17
C LEU A 22 -13.64 -15.43 -12.49
N GLY A 23 -13.04 -15.52 -11.30
CA GLY A 23 -12.48 -14.39 -10.58
C GLY A 23 -11.33 -13.72 -11.32
N ILE A 24 -10.40 -14.51 -11.87
CA ILE A 24 -9.30 -14.00 -12.71
C ILE A 24 -9.83 -13.32 -13.96
N PHE A 25 -10.77 -13.95 -14.67
CA PHE A 25 -11.36 -13.37 -15.87
C PHE A 25 -12.09 -12.05 -15.57
N TRP A 26 -12.78 -11.97 -14.44
CA TRP A 26 -13.42 -10.75 -13.97
C TRP A 26 -12.39 -9.66 -13.60
N ALA A 27 -11.30 -10.02 -12.91
CA ALA A 27 -10.23 -9.08 -12.56
C ALA A 27 -9.51 -8.52 -13.80
N ILE A 28 -9.28 -9.34 -14.82
CA ILE A 28 -8.72 -8.91 -16.11
C ILE A 28 -9.65 -7.91 -16.79
N LYS A 29 -10.96 -8.21 -16.86
CA LYS A 29 -11.96 -7.29 -17.44
C LYS A 29 -12.08 -5.99 -16.63
N SER A 30 -11.87 -6.03 -15.32
CA SER A 30 -11.99 -4.88 -14.43
C SER A 30 -10.76 -3.97 -14.44
N GLY A 31 -9.69 -4.32 -15.15
CA GLY A 31 -8.48 -3.49 -15.21
C GLY A 31 -7.69 -3.43 -13.91
N GLN A 32 -7.91 -4.35 -12.95
CA GLN A 32 -7.27 -4.30 -11.63
C GLN A 32 -5.73 -4.36 -11.68
N PHE A 33 -5.17 -4.87 -12.77
CA PHE A 33 -3.72 -4.97 -12.98
C PHE A 33 -3.07 -3.64 -13.40
N GLU A 34 -3.87 -2.63 -13.76
CA GLU A 34 -3.40 -1.30 -14.18
C GLU A 34 -2.90 -0.46 -12.99
N ASP A 35 -3.33 -0.76 -11.76
CA ASP A 35 -2.95 -0.04 -10.54
C ASP A 35 -1.77 -0.71 -9.79
N LEU A 36 -1.12 -1.72 -10.38
CA LEU A 36 0.06 -2.37 -9.78
C LEU A 36 1.35 -1.57 -9.96
N GLU A 37 1.36 -0.53 -10.81
CA GLU A 37 2.49 0.39 -10.97
C GLU A 37 2.63 1.41 -9.84
N GLY A 38 1.60 1.58 -9.00
CA GLY A 38 1.55 2.68 -8.03
C GLY A 38 2.36 2.45 -6.74
N PRO A 39 2.09 1.41 -5.92
CA PRO A 39 2.64 1.34 -4.56
C PRO A 39 4.06 0.76 -4.46
N ALA A 40 4.37 -0.28 -5.24
CA ALA A 40 5.67 -0.98 -5.15
C ALA A 40 6.82 -0.16 -5.73
N GLN A 41 6.54 0.68 -6.74
CA GLN A 41 7.54 1.55 -7.38
C GLN A 41 7.96 2.71 -6.47
N ARG A 42 7.08 3.16 -5.55
CA ARG A 42 7.40 4.19 -4.54
C ARG A 42 8.38 3.66 -3.50
N ILE A 43 8.12 2.50 -2.89
CA ILE A 43 9.01 1.88 -1.88
C ILE A 43 10.46 1.63 -2.38
N LEU A 44 10.67 1.36 -3.67
CA LEU A 44 12.00 1.17 -4.26
C LEU A 44 12.65 2.47 -4.77
N MET A 45 11.90 3.56 -4.96
CA MET A 45 12.41 4.86 -5.42
C MET A 45 12.39 5.96 -4.34
N ASP A 46 11.78 5.72 -3.18
CA ASP A 46 11.73 6.65 -2.05
C ASP A 46 13.09 6.81 -1.31
N GLU A 47 14.09 5.97 -1.61
CA GLU A 47 15.46 6.10 -1.04
C GLU A 47 16.35 7.10 -1.80
N ASP A 48 15.98 7.47 -3.04
CA ASP A 48 16.71 8.42 -3.90
C ASP A 48 16.10 9.83 -3.86
N ASP A 49 15.40 10.21 -2.78
CA ASP A 49 14.98 11.60 -2.56
C ASP A 49 16.09 12.40 -1.85
N PRO A 50 16.86 13.25 -2.56
CA PRO A 50 17.84 14.13 -1.93
C PRO A 50 17.20 15.25 -1.09
N LEU A 51 15.86 15.30 -1.00
CA LEU A 51 15.12 16.37 -0.35
C LEU A 51 14.46 16.00 0.97
N LEU A 52 14.75 14.85 1.61
CA LEU A 52 14.36 14.67 3.01
C LEU A 52 15.01 15.79 3.84
N PRO A 53 14.27 16.84 4.28
CA PRO A 53 14.81 17.82 5.19
C PRO A 53 14.75 17.09 6.52
N GLY A 54 15.82 16.34 6.82
CA GLY A 54 15.85 15.34 7.86
C GLY A 54 15.21 15.89 9.11
N ASN A 55 14.06 15.31 9.49
CA ASN A 55 13.22 15.60 10.65
C ASN A 55 13.83 16.67 11.57
N GLN A 56 13.82 17.92 11.11
CA GLN A 56 14.21 19.03 11.92
C GLN A 56 12.98 19.28 12.77
N VAL A 57 12.90 18.53 13.86
CA VAL A 57 12.41 19.12 15.10
C VAL A 57 13.37 20.27 15.37
N VAL A 58 13.17 21.37 14.63
CA VAL A 58 13.64 22.69 14.98
C VAL A 58 12.94 22.90 16.31
N ILE A 59 13.63 22.55 17.40
CA ILE A 59 13.35 23.18 18.68
C ILE A 59 13.64 24.63 18.36
N ASP A 60 12.56 25.33 18.05
CA ASP A 60 12.58 26.72 17.72
C ASP A 60 12.96 27.47 19.00
N VAL A 61 14.27 27.53 19.24
CA VAL A 61 14.91 28.38 20.24
C VAL A 61 14.70 29.87 19.91
N THR A 62 13.94 30.17 18.86
CA THR A 62 13.53 31.52 18.45
C THR A 62 12.05 31.82 18.71
N THR A 63 11.18 30.86 19.09
CA THR A 63 9.82 31.18 19.60
C THR A 63 9.73 31.38 21.11
N LEU A 64 10.86 31.31 21.84
CA LEU A 64 10.93 31.80 23.22
C LEU A 64 11.46 33.24 23.32
N ASP A 65 11.40 34.02 22.24
CA ASP A 65 11.69 35.47 22.30
C ASP A 65 10.66 36.30 21.53
N ASP A 66 9.37 36.02 21.73
CA ASP A 66 8.29 36.97 21.47
C ASP A 66 8.17 37.98 22.63
N THR A 67 9.29 38.57 23.07
CA THR A 67 9.24 39.79 23.87
C THR A 67 9.24 40.98 22.93
N PRO A 68 8.14 41.76 22.79
CA PRO A 68 8.21 42.99 22.04
C PRO A 68 9.13 43.95 22.80
N VAL A 69 10.36 44.15 22.32
CA VAL A 69 11.26 45.20 22.81
C VAL A 69 10.63 46.55 22.45
N SER A 70 9.83 47.05 23.39
CA SER A 70 9.40 48.43 23.47
C SER A 70 10.65 49.30 23.61
N LYS A 71 11.06 49.94 22.50
CA LYS A 71 12.03 51.03 22.53
C LYS A 71 11.45 52.16 23.38
N SER A 72 12.03 52.37 24.55
CA SER A 72 11.86 53.58 25.35
C SER A 72 13.24 54.16 25.66
N HIS A 73 13.37 55.44 25.29
CA HIS A 73 14.53 56.36 25.41
C HIS A 73 15.67 56.24 24.39
#